data_AF-A0A673KRG1-F1
#
_entry.id   AF-A0A673KRG1-F1
#
_cell.length_a   1.000
_cell.length_b   1.000
_cell.length_c   1.000
_cell.angle_alpha   90.00
_cell.angle_beta   90.00
_cell.angle_gamma   90.00
#
_symmetry.space_group_name_H-M   'P 1'
#
loop_
_entity.id
_entity.type
_entity.pdbx_description
1 polymer ?
#
loop_
_entity_poly.entity_id
_entity_poly.type
_entity_poly.pdbx_seq_one_letter_code
_entity_poly.pdbx_strand_id
1 'polypeptide(L)'
;MFCQGITPEPVDELVVRKPKASGRSSVQSTLYKIVDGMSAVTMVSSKFGAVPKGSLLSYQCPAVLPTDVLTHPNAPEFPPLPVPQYTLPQYHFVPGSWAELMHMQSLEVTPEMSGIIEEGTRDQSKSPLWFSMRRLRLTASKFYEAARVRSESTAKTLAGRIIKGAPQTKAMRRGVEPEPEVLRRYAETFNVNVLPCGLMIHPEAPHLGASPDGKVVDPNEDPPYGLVEVKCPDVKDIGEASHTEFVGGQAKLRKSHTYHWQVQGQLMVTGLSWCDLVTNTRGDFTVERVWINDELIQEIKAKADEFYFGTYIHVLLGRKYARSVA
;
A
#
# COMPACT_ATOMS: atom_id res chain seq x y z
N MET A 1 -20.62 12.31 39.00
CA MET A 1 -19.42 12.44 39.84
C MET A 1 -18.31 12.92 38.92
N PHE A 2 -17.94 14.21 39.01
CA PHE A 2 -17.02 14.86 38.07
C PHE A 2 -15.57 14.45 38.40
N CYS A 3 -14.82 13.95 37.41
CA CYS A 3 -13.37 13.80 37.53
C CYS A 3 -12.72 15.18 37.38
N GLN A 4 -12.24 15.75 38.48
CA GLN A 4 -11.37 16.93 38.45
C GLN A 4 -10.01 16.52 37.87
N GLY A 5 -9.63 17.15 36.75
CA GLY A 5 -8.29 17.03 36.19
C GLY A 5 -7.27 17.66 37.14
N ILE A 6 -6.09 17.04 37.24
CA ILE A 6 -4.96 17.60 37.98
C ILE A 6 -4.43 18.79 37.20
N THR A 7 -4.70 20.00 37.67
CA THR A 7 -4.04 21.22 37.18
C THR A 7 -2.69 21.36 37.88
N PRO A 8 -1.57 21.48 37.15
CA PRO A 8 -0.29 21.80 37.78
C PRO A 8 -0.35 23.21 38.39
N GLU A 9 0.11 23.35 39.63
CA GLU A 9 0.23 24.68 40.25
C GLU A 9 1.32 25.52 39.57
N PRO A 10 1.15 26.86 39.48
CA PRO A 10 2.20 27.75 39.02
C PRO A 10 3.36 27.71 40.00
N VAL A 11 4.56 27.40 39.49
CA VAL A 11 5.79 27.50 40.30
C VAL A 11 6.25 28.95 40.24
N ASP A 12 5.86 29.74 41.24
CA ASP A 12 6.38 31.08 41.44
C ASP A 12 7.85 30.97 41.89
N GLU A 13 8.76 31.23 40.93
CA GLU A 13 10.22 31.22 41.06
C GLU A 13 10.90 29.87 41.31
N LEU A 14 11.42 29.29 40.22
CA LEU A 14 12.43 28.23 40.27
C LEU A 14 13.79 28.82 40.72
N VAL A 15 14.06 28.85 42.02
CA VAL A 15 15.37 29.30 42.54
C VAL A 15 16.43 28.22 42.32
N VAL A 16 17.18 28.32 41.20
CA VAL A 16 18.34 27.46 40.92
C VAL A 16 19.53 27.91 41.76
N ARG A 17 19.87 27.17 42.81
CA ARG A 17 21.12 27.38 43.55
C ARG A 17 22.29 26.78 42.77
N LYS A 18 23.32 27.59 42.48
CA LYS A 18 24.56 27.11 41.87
C LYS A 18 25.20 26.02 42.75
N PRO A 19 25.61 24.87 42.18
CA PRO A 19 26.37 23.88 42.93
C PRO A 19 27.70 24.47 43.39
N LYS A 20 28.12 24.17 44.63
CA LYS A 20 29.49 24.48 45.08
C LYS A 20 30.48 23.74 44.17
N ALA A 21 31.44 24.47 43.61
CA ALA A 21 32.47 23.91 42.76
C ALA A 21 33.36 22.94 43.56
N SER A 22 33.17 21.64 43.37
CA SER A 22 34.13 20.61 43.80
C SER A 22 34.98 20.21 42.60
N GLY A 23 36.29 20.42 42.69
CA GLY A 23 37.26 20.19 41.61
C GLY A 23 37.51 18.72 41.28
N ARG A 24 36.55 18.08 40.59
CA ARG A 24 36.77 16.87 39.77
C ARG A 24 35.88 16.96 38.53
N SER A 25 36.41 16.56 37.38
CA SER A 25 35.76 16.63 36.07
C SER A 25 34.32 16.10 36.14
N SER A 26 33.35 17.02 36.17
CA SER A 26 31.94 16.69 36.18
C SER A 26 31.60 16.08 34.83
N VAL A 27 31.14 14.84 34.83
CA VAL A 27 30.43 14.25 33.69
C VAL A 27 29.26 15.19 33.39
N GLN A 28 29.34 15.93 32.29
CA GLN A 28 28.26 16.79 31.83
C GLN A 28 27.10 15.88 31.42
N SER A 29 26.10 15.73 32.31
CA SER A 29 24.88 15.00 31.98
C SER A 29 24.18 15.70 30.81
N THR A 30 23.50 14.92 29.96
CA THR A 30 22.75 15.43 28.80
C THR A 30 21.75 16.52 29.20
N LEU A 31 21.23 16.48 30.43
CA LEU A 31 20.37 17.51 31.01
C LEU A 31 21.06 18.88 31.10
N TYR A 32 22.35 18.94 31.43
CA TYR A 32 23.10 20.20 31.51
C TYR A 32 23.21 20.91 30.15
N LYS A 33 23.33 20.14 29.05
CA LYS A 33 23.38 20.70 27.69
C LYS A 33 22.02 21.19 27.18
N ILE A 34 20.92 20.71 27.76
CA ILE A 34 19.56 21.10 27.38
C ILE A 34 19.21 22.49 27.92
N VAL A 35 19.69 22.86 29.10
CA VAL A 35 19.32 24.12 29.78
C VAL A 35 20.00 25.35 29.17
N ASP A 36 21.18 25.19 28.55
CA ASP A 36 22.00 26.31 28.04
C ASP A 36 21.80 26.60 26.54
N GLY A 37 20.90 25.88 25.85
CA GLY A 37 20.81 25.89 24.38
C GLY A 37 19.39 25.89 23.78
N MET A 38 18.36 26.27 24.54
CA MET A 38 16.96 26.18 24.09
C MET A 38 16.55 27.16 22.98
N SER A 39 17.40 28.09 22.57
CA SER A 39 17.08 29.07 21.50
C SER A 39 17.25 28.53 20.07
N ALA A 40 17.81 27.33 19.87
CA ALA A 40 18.07 26.74 18.56
C ALA A 40 17.54 25.31 18.37
N VAL A 41 16.53 24.90 19.15
CA VAL A 41 15.97 23.56 19.06
C VAL A 41 15.04 23.46 17.86
N THR A 42 15.44 22.71 16.83
CA THR A 42 14.56 22.37 15.70
C THR A 42 13.40 21.53 16.20
N MET A 43 12.17 21.96 15.97
CA MET A 43 10.96 21.21 16.31
C MET A 43 10.59 20.26 15.17
N VAL A 44 10.10 19.07 15.51
CA VAL A 44 9.57 18.06 14.57
C VAL A 44 8.21 17.59 15.04
N SER A 45 7.38 17.13 14.10
CA SER A 45 6.02 16.70 14.40
C SER A 45 6.00 15.32 15.07
N SER A 46 5.19 15.16 16.13
CA SER A 46 4.95 13.90 16.84
C SER A 46 3.45 13.63 16.99
N LYS A 47 3.07 12.45 17.47
CA LYS A 47 1.68 12.11 17.84
C LYS A 47 1.06 13.10 18.85
N PHE A 48 1.90 13.83 19.59
CA PHE A 48 1.49 14.78 20.63
C PHE A 48 1.75 16.24 20.24
N GLY A 49 1.95 16.52 18.95
CA GLY A 49 2.27 17.86 18.43
C GLY A 49 3.77 18.09 18.24
N ALA A 50 4.17 19.35 18.09
CA ALA A 50 5.56 19.71 17.84
C ALA A 50 6.43 19.39 19.07
N VAL A 51 7.50 18.60 18.87
CA VAL A 51 8.46 18.22 19.91
C VAL A 51 9.91 18.50 19.45
N PRO A 52 10.86 18.69 20.37
CA PRO A 52 12.27 18.83 20.03
C PRO A 52 12.80 17.66 19.19
N LYS A 53 13.47 17.96 18.07
CA LYS A 53 14.22 16.99 17.26
C LYS A 53 15.29 16.34 18.13
N GLY A 54 15.23 15.01 18.27
CA GLY A 54 16.15 14.25 19.13
C GLY A 54 15.56 13.85 20.48
N SER A 55 14.35 14.31 20.83
CA SER A 55 13.62 13.84 22.01
C SER A 55 13.14 12.39 21.85
N LEU A 56 12.90 11.70 22.97
CA LEU A 56 12.29 10.36 22.95
C LEU A 56 10.97 10.35 22.18
N LEU A 57 10.14 11.38 22.34
CA LEU A 57 8.86 11.52 21.63
C LEU A 57 9.06 11.66 20.12
N SER A 58 10.10 12.36 19.67
CA SER A 58 10.40 12.48 18.23
C SER A 58 10.77 11.16 17.55
N TYR A 59 11.36 10.21 18.30
CA TYR A 59 11.75 8.90 17.76
C TYR A 59 10.70 7.82 17.98
N GLN A 60 10.05 7.81 19.15
CA GLN A 60 9.14 6.74 19.56
C GLN A 60 7.68 7.03 19.23
N CYS A 61 7.32 8.30 19.00
CA CYS A 61 5.95 8.71 18.73
C CYS A 61 5.89 9.69 17.55
N PRO A 62 6.39 9.33 16.36
CA PRO A 62 6.33 10.21 15.19
C PRO A 62 4.88 10.61 14.90
N ALA A 63 4.69 11.76 14.28
CA ALA A 63 3.36 12.21 13.88
C ALA A 63 2.71 11.15 12.98
N VAL A 64 1.47 10.81 13.31
CA VAL A 64 0.62 10.06 12.39
C VAL A 64 0.18 11.06 11.35
N LEU A 65 0.91 11.08 10.23
CA LEU A 65 0.48 11.84 9.07
C LEU A 65 -0.88 11.28 8.61
N PRO A 66 -1.84 12.15 8.26
CA PRO A 66 -3.05 11.71 7.58
C PRO A 66 -2.66 10.87 6.36
N THR A 67 -3.28 9.71 6.21
CA THR A 67 -3.06 8.82 5.07
C THR A 67 -3.75 9.35 3.82
N ASP A 68 -4.76 10.20 4.00
CA ASP A 68 -5.40 11.00 2.97
C ASP A 68 -4.67 12.33 2.74
N VAL A 69 -4.62 12.75 1.48
CA VAL A 69 -4.11 14.06 1.08
C VAL A 69 -5.21 14.75 0.29
N LEU A 70 -5.88 15.70 0.92
CA LEU A 70 -7.02 16.43 0.36
C LEU A 70 -6.57 17.82 -0.09
N THR A 71 -6.48 18.03 -1.40
CA THR A 71 -6.21 19.33 -2.04
C THR A 71 -7.50 20.02 -2.48
N HIS A 72 -8.56 19.25 -2.74
CA HIS A 72 -9.89 19.72 -3.15
C HIS A 72 -10.96 19.27 -2.14
N PRO A 73 -11.36 20.12 -1.18
CA PRO A 73 -12.37 19.77 -0.18
C PRO A 73 -13.78 19.61 -0.76
N ASN A 74 -14.03 20.16 -1.95
CA ASN A 74 -15.33 20.09 -2.64
C ASN A 74 -15.35 19.04 -3.77
N ALA A 75 -14.33 18.19 -3.88
CA ALA A 75 -14.31 17.12 -4.85
C ALA A 75 -15.46 16.13 -4.60
N PRO A 76 -16.01 15.49 -5.65
CA PRO A 76 -17.07 14.51 -5.46
C PRO A 76 -16.55 13.30 -4.66
N GLU A 77 -17.47 12.67 -3.93
CA GLU A 77 -17.15 11.47 -3.15
C GLU A 77 -16.71 10.32 -4.06
N PHE A 78 -15.68 9.59 -3.64
CA PHE A 78 -15.18 8.46 -4.41
C PHE A 78 -16.26 7.35 -4.46
N PRO A 79 -16.61 6.79 -5.64
CA PRO A 79 -17.66 5.79 -5.75
C PRO A 79 -17.31 4.51 -4.98
N PRO A 80 -18.31 3.69 -4.60
CA PRO A 80 -18.03 2.37 -4.05
C PRO A 80 -17.22 1.54 -5.06
N LEU A 81 -16.31 0.72 -4.54
CA LEU A 81 -15.47 -0.18 -5.33
C LEU A 81 -15.77 -1.66 -5.02
N PRO A 82 -15.82 -2.55 -6.03
CA PRO A 82 -15.68 -2.25 -7.46
C PRO A 82 -16.79 -1.36 -8.02
N VAL A 83 -16.50 -0.67 -9.12
CA VAL A 83 -17.44 0.27 -9.76
C VAL A 83 -18.77 -0.44 -10.05
N PRO A 84 -19.93 0.11 -9.63
CA PRO A 84 -21.23 -0.52 -9.89
C PRO A 84 -21.43 -0.79 -11.38
N GLN A 85 -22.05 -1.94 -11.70
CA GLN A 85 -22.33 -2.40 -13.07
C GLN A 85 -21.10 -2.79 -13.90
N TYR A 86 -19.88 -2.61 -13.39
CA TYR A 86 -18.71 -3.23 -13.99
C TYR A 86 -18.76 -4.74 -13.75
N THR A 87 -18.61 -5.51 -14.82
CA THR A 87 -18.69 -6.98 -14.79
C THR A 87 -17.44 -7.60 -15.38
N LEU A 88 -17.03 -8.74 -14.85
CA LEU A 88 -15.92 -9.54 -15.34
C LEU A 88 -16.43 -10.82 -16.02
N PRO A 89 -15.72 -11.33 -17.03
CA PRO A 89 -16.05 -12.63 -17.61
C PRO A 89 -16.07 -13.73 -16.56
N GLN A 90 -17.18 -14.47 -16.49
CA GLN A 90 -17.31 -15.61 -15.59
C GLN A 90 -16.39 -16.75 -16.04
N TYR A 91 -15.80 -17.43 -15.06
CA TYR A 91 -14.98 -18.61 -15.28
C TYR A 91 -15.71 -19.84 -14.74
N HIS A 92 -15.98 -20.83 -15.59
CA HIS A 92 -16.63 -22.05 -15.17
C HIS A 92 -15.62 -23.06 -14.64
N PHE A 93 -15.50 -23.11 -13.31
CA PHE A 93 -14.73 -24.14 -12.60
C PHE A 93 -15.70 -25.06 -11.86
N VAL A 94 -15.50 -26.38 -12.01
CA VAL A 94 -16.25 -27.40 -11.28
C VAL A 94 -15.34 -27.97 -10.19
N PRO A 95 -15.65 -27.76 -8.90
CA PRO A 95 -14.86 -28.34 -7.80
C PRO A 95 -14.77 -29.86 -7.91
N GLY A 96 -13.55 -30.40 -7.84
CA GLY A 96 -13.29 -31.83 -7.83
C GLY A 96 -13.40 -32.46 -6.44
N SER A 97 -13.50 -31.65 -5.39
CA SER A 97 -13.62 -32.11 -4.00
C SER A 97 -14.50 -31.19 -3.16
N TRP A 98 -15.02 -31.72 -2.05
CA TRP A 98 -15.78 -30.93 -1.06
C TRP A 98 -14.93 -29.79 -0.46
N ALA A 99 -13.63 -30.02 -0.31
CA ALA A 99 -12.66 -29.02 0.15
C ALA A 99 -12.61 -27.79 -0.76
N GLU A 100 -12.59 -28.02 -2.07
CA GLU A 100 -12.58 -26.96 -3.08
C GLU A 100 -13.91 -26.21 -3.10
N LEU A 101 -15.03 -26.93 -3.03
CA LEU A 101 -16.36 -26.33 -2.96
C LEU A 101 -16.51 -25.40 -1.74
N MET A 102 -16.15 -25.88 -0.54
CA MET A 102 -16.21 -25.08 0.69
C MET A 102 -15.27 -23.87 0.64
N HIS A 103 -14.08 -24.05 0.07
CA HIS A 103 -13.15 -22.94 -0.09
C HIS A 103 -13.70 -21.88 -1.04
N MET A 104 -14.31 -22.27 -2.16
CA MET A 104 -14.94 -21.31 -3.08
C MET A 104 -16.09 -20.55 -2.43
N GLN A 105 -17.00 -21.25 -1.73
CA GLN A 105 -18.07 -20.61 -0.98
C GLN A 105 -17.53 -19.63 0.07
N SER A 106 -16.41 -19.98 0.73
CA SER A 106 -15.77 -19.09 1.71
C SER A 106 -15.12 -17.83 1.12
N LEU A 107 -14.92 -17.79 -0.21
CA LEU A 107 -14.37 -16.62 -0.89
C LEU A 107 -15.44 -15.63 -1.34
N GLU A 108 -16.69 -16.08 -1.49
CA GLU A 108 -17.80 -15.25 -1.98
C GLU A 108 -17.91 -13.96 -1.16
N VAL A 109 -18.02 -12.84 -1.86
CA VAL A 109 -18.17 -11.51 -1.26
C VAL A 109 -19.24 -10.75 -2.03
N THR A 110 -20.09 -10.03 -1.31
CA THR A 110 -20.99 -9.04 -1.93
C THR A 110 -20.23 -7.72 -2.19
N PRO A 111 -20.78 -6.80 -3.00
CA PRO A 111 -20.20 -5.47 -3.16
C PRO A 111 -19.95 -4.74 -1.82
N GLU A 112 -20.89 -4.86 -0.88
CA GLU A 112 -20.79 -4.27 0.45
C GLU A 112 -19.67 -4.91 1.27
N MET A 113 -19.55 -6.24 1.22
CA MET A 113 -18.44 -6.95 1.88
C MET A 113 -17.08 -6.56 1.28
N SER A 114 -16.99 -6.37 -0.04
CA SER A 114 -15.77 -5.86 -0.67
C SER A 114 -15.39 -4.49 -0.11
N GLY A 115 -16.34 -3.56 0.00
CA GLY A 115 -16.11 -2.24 0.62
C GLY A 115 -15.63 -2.33 2.07
N ILE A 116 -16.23 -3.21 2.88
CA ILE A 116 -15.82 -3.43 4.28
C ILE A 116 -14.39 -4.01 4.36
N ILE A 117 -14.06 -4.96 3.49
CA ILE A 117 -12.72 -5.56 3.45
C ILE A 117 -11.68 -4.52 3.04
N GLU A 118 -11.98 -3.71 2.02
CA GLU A 118 -11.13 -2.60 1.59
C GLU A 118 -10.84 -1.67 2.76
N GLU A 119 -11.89 -1.14 3.39
CA GLU A 119 -11.77 -0.21 4.51
C GLU A 119 -10.97 -0.79 5.67
N GLY A 120 -11.27 -2.02 6.10
CA GLY A 120 -10.56 -2.72 7.17
C GLY A 120 -9.12 -3.11 6.84
N THR A 121 -8.68 -2.93 5.60
CA THR A 121 -7.33 -3.30 5.13
C THR A 121 -6.55 -2.15 4.50
N ARG A 122 -7.00 -0.89 4.66
CA ARG A 122 -6.30 0.33 4.20
C ARG A 122 -4.89 0.52 4.76
N ASP A 123 -4.62 -0.03 5.94
CA ASP A 123 -3.27 -0.06 6.53
C ASP A 123 -2.30 -1.05 5.85
N GLN A 124 -2.79 -1.82 4.88
CA GLN A 124 -2.06 -2.77 4.03
C GLN A 124 -1.03 -3.61 4.80
N SER A 125 0.28 -3.36 4.59
CA SER A 125 1.38 -4.12 5.18
C SER A 125 1.45 -4.04 6.70
N LYS A 126 0.72 -3.11 7.33
CA LYS A 126 0.56 -3.01 8.79
C LYS A 126 -0.68 -3.76 9.30
N SER A 127 -1.55 -4.26 8.41
CA SER A 127 -2.79 -4.96 8.75
C SER A 127 -2.62 -6.49 8.65
N PRO A 128 -2.74 -7.24 9.77
CA PRO A 128 -2.78 -8.70 9.73
C PRO A 128 -3.95 -9.24 8.89
N LEU A 129 -5.09 -8.54 8.91
CA LEU A 129 -6.26 -8.88 8.10
C LEU A 129 -5.91 -8.85 6.61
N TRP A 130 -5.20 -7.82 6.16
CA TRP A 130 -4.75 -7.69 4.76
C TRP A 130 -3.92 -8.91 4.32
N PHE A 131 -2.96 -9.37 5.14
CA PHE A 131 -2.20 -10.58 4.83
C PHE A 131 -3.08 -11.83 4.76
N SER A 132 -4.00 -11.99 5.71
CA SER A 132 -4.88 -13.16 5.77
C SER A 132 -5.79 -13.27 4.55
N MET A 133 -6.37 -12.14 4.12
CA MET A 133 -7.29 -12.07 2.99
C MET A 133 -6.56 -12.23 1.66
N ARG A 134 -5.36 -11.68 1.52
CA ARG A 134 -4.51 -11.85 0.33
C ARG A 134 -4.01 -13.26 0.13
N ARG A 135 -3.70 -13.98 1.20
CA ARG A 135 -3.18 -15.36 1.10
C ARG A 135 -4.15 -16.30 0.39
N LEU A 136 -5.45 -16.05 0.50
CA LEU A 136 -6.50 -16.86 -0.14
C LEU A 136 -6.67 -16.55 -1.64
N ARG A 137 -6.03 -15.48 -2.14
CA ARG A 137 -6.28 -14.89 -3.46
C ARG A 137 -5.00 -14.77 -4.28
N LEU A 138 -5.14 -14.82 -5.60
CA LEU A 138 -4.08 -14.35 -6.50
C LEU A 138 -4.18 -12.83 -6.62
N THR A 139 -3.06 -12.12 -6.41
CA THR A 139 -3.08 -10.65 -6.38
C THR A 139 -2.45 -10.02 -7.63
N ALA A 140 -2.87 -8.80 -7.98
CA ALA A 140 -2.47 -8.11 -9.22
C ALA A 140 -0.95 -8.08 -9.48
N SER A 141 -0.14 -7.89 -8.43
CA SER A 141 1.34 -7.90 -8.53
C SER A 141 1.94 -9.27 -8.86
N LYS A 142 1.12 -10.31 -9.01
CA LYS A 142 1.50 -11.68 -9.39
C LYS A 142 0.85 -12.17 -10.68
N PHE A 143 -0.03 -11.40 -11.32
CA PHE A 143 -0.68 -11.80 -12.56
C PHE A 143 0.31 -12.04 -13.70
N TYR A 144 1.32 -11.16 -13.85
CA TYR A 144 2.37 -11.34 -14.87
C TYR A 144 3.12 -12.66 -14.72
N GLU A 145 3.54 -12.99 -13.48
CA GLU A 145 4.28 -14.22 -13.18
C GLU A 145 3.39 -15.44 -13.39
N ALA A 146 2.13 -15.39 -12.93
CA ALA A 146 1.14 -16.45 -13.09
C ALA A 146 0.84 -16.74 -14.57
N ALA A 147 0.74 -15.72 -15.43
CA ALA A 147 0.47 -15.89 -16.85
C ALA A 147 1.63 -16.52 -17.64
N ARG A 148 2.85 -16.55 -17.09
CA ARG A 148 4.07 -16.98 -17.79
C ARG A 148 4.68 -18.27 -17.26
N VAL A 149 4.06 -18.92 -16.28
CA VAL A 149 4.50 -20.25 -15.84
C VAL A 149 4.33 -21.25 -17.00
N ARG A 150 5.37 -22.05 -17.27
CA ARG A 150 5.39 -22.98 -18.41
C ARG A 150 5.28 -24.45 -18.01
N SER A 151 5.47 -24.76 -16.72
CA SER A 151 5.44 -26.12 -16.21
C SER A 151 4.67 -26.21 -14.90
N GLU A 152 4.09 -27.38 -14.64
CA GLU A 152 3.37 -27.65 -13.39
C GLU A 152 4.27 -27.44 -12.15
N SER A 153 5.54 -27.83 -12.23
CA SER A 153 6.51 -27.66 -11.14
C SER A 153 6.78 -26.19 -10.82
N THR A 154 6.94 -25.34 -11.84
CA THR A 154 7.14 -23.89 -11.66
C THR A 154 5.87 -23.21 -11.17
N ALA A 155 4.70 -23.64 -11.64
CA ALA A 155 3.40 -23.16 -11.18
C ALA A 155 3.17 -23.47 -9.69
N LYS A 156 3.40 -24.72 -9.27
CA LYS A 156 3.31 -25.13 -7.85
C LYS A 156 4.30 -24.37 -6.96
N THR A 157 5.52 -24.13 -7.46
CA THR A 157 6.54 -23.36 -6.75
C THR A 157 6.11 -21.90 -6.56
N LEU A 158 5.57 -21.28 -7.62
CA LEU A 158 5.03 -19.92 -7.56
C LEU A 158 3.88 -19.83 -6.56
N ALA A 159 2.88 -20.72 -6.65
CA ALA A 159 1.76 -20.77 -5.72
C ALA A 159 2.24 -20.94 -4.28
N GLY A 160 3.14 -21.90 -4.03
CA GLY A 160 3.72 -22.16 -2.72
C GLY A 160 4.46 -20.96 -2.13
N ARG A 161 5.15 -20.16 -2.96
CA ARG A 161 5.82 -18.91 -2.57
C ARG A 161 4.81 -17.81 -2.21
N ILE A 162 3.77 -17.62 -3.02
CA ILE A 162 2.72 -16.64 -2.73
C ILE A 162 2.01 -16.99 -1.42
N ILE A 163 1.62 -18.26 -1.23
CA ILE A 163 0.88 -18.73 -0.04
C ILE A 163 1.72 -18.65 1.25
N LYS A 164 3.04 -18.86 1.15
CA LYS A 164 3.94 -18.75 2.31
C LYS A 164 4.11 -17.30 2.75
N GLY A 165 3.98 -16.35 1.83
CA GLY A 165 4.48 -15.00 2.00
C GLY A 165 6.00 -14.97 1.90
N ALA A 166 6.55 -13.95 1.23
CA ALA A 166 7.97 -13.67 1.26
C ALA A 166 8.24 -12.61 2.34
N PRO A 167 9.30 -12.75 3.15
CA PRO A 167 9.73 -11.66 4.01
C PRO A 167 10.08 -10.43 3.15
N GLN A 168 9.72 -9.24 3.61
CA GLN A 168 10.07 -8.01 2.91
C GLN A 168 11.59 -7.92 2.73
N THR A 169 12.03 -7.78 1.49
CA THR A 169 13.45 -7.57 1.17
C THR A 169 13.86 -6.14 1.56
N LYS A 170 15.17 -5.88 1.66
CA LYS A 170 15.67 -4.51 1.89
C LYS A 170 15.18 -3.52 0.83
N ALA A 171 15.10 -3.97 -0.44
CA ALA A 171 14.56 -3.17 -1.52
C ALA A 171 13.06 -2.87 -1.34
N MET A 172 12.27 -3.84 -0.87
CA MET A 172 10.85 -3.63 -0.56
C MET A 172 10.67 -2.65 0.60
N ARG A 173 11.46 -2.75 1.68
CA ARG A 173 11.39 -1.80 2.82
C ARG A 173 11.74 -0.38 2.40
N ARG A 174 12.83 -0.22 1.63
CA ARG A 174 13.24 1.08 1.08
C ARG A 174 12.21 1.67 0.13
N GLY A 175 11.44 0.84 -0.58
CA GLY A 175 10.35 1.32 -1.43
C GLY A 175 9.12 1.81 -0.66
N VAL A 176 8.81 1.16 0.48
CA VAL A 176 7.65 1.47 1.34
C VAL A 176 7.89 2.70 2.22
N GLU A 177 9.10 2.90 2.73
CA GLU A 177 9.43 4.05 3.61
C GLU A 177 9.12 5.43 3.02
N PRO A 178 9.47 5.73 1.74
CA PRO A 178 9.17 7.04 1.12
C PRO A 178 7.76 7.14 0.55
N GLU A 179 6.98 6.05 0.49
CA GLU A 179 5.71 6.01 -0.23
C GLU A 179 4.69 7.07 0.24
N PRO A 180 4.46 7.30 1.55
CA PRO A 180 3.54 8.36 1.99
C PRO A 180 4.01 9.77 1.61
N GLU A 181 5.33 10.01 1.57
CA GLU A 181 5.89 11.30 1.16
C GLU A 181 5.76 11.49 -0.36
N VAL A 182 5.97 10.44 -1.13
CA VAL A 182 5.80 10.43 -2.59
C VAL A 182 4.35 10.67 -2.98
N LEU A 183 3.39 10.02 -2.30
CA LEU A 183 1.96 10.24 -2.50
C LEU A 183 1.54 11.68 -2.17
N ARG A 184 2.06 12.26 -1.08
CA ARG A 184 1.83 13.67 -0.77
C ARG A 184 2.37 14.60 -1.84
N ARG A 185 3.64 14.40 -2.24
CA ARG A 185 4.26 15.19 -3.31
C ARG A 185 3.46 15.09 -4.61
N TYR A 186 2.99 13.90 -4.96
CA TYR A 186 2.11 13.67 -6.10
C TYR A 186 0.81 14.49 -5.98
N ALA A 187 0.09 14.34 -4.87
CA ALA A 187 -1.17 15.03 -4.63
C ALA A 187 -1.03 16.57 -4.72
N GLU A 188 0.02 17.12 -4.11
CA GLU A 188 0.32 18.56 -4.14
C GLU A 188 0.73 19.04 -5.54
N THR A 189 1.58 18.29 -6.24
CA THR A 189 2.11 18.69 -7.57
C THR A 189 1.02 18.67 -8.63
N PHE A 190 0.14 17.67 -8.59
CA PHE A 190 -0.91 17.48 -9.58
C PHE A 190 -2.26 18.05 -9.12
N ASN A 191 -2.32 18.60 -7.89
CA ASN A 191 -3.51 19.16 -7.29
C ASN A 191 -4.70 18.17 -7.37
N VAL A 192 -4.49 16.97 -6.84
CA VAL A 192 -5.48 15.88 -6.78
C VAL A 192 -5.71 15.43 -5.34
N ASN A 193 -6.84 14.79 -5.05
CA ASN A 193 -7.04 14.12 -3.77
C ASN A 193 -6.51 12.70 -3.84
N VAL A 194 -5.77 12.27 -2.82
CA VAL A 194 -5.35 10.87 -2.65
C VAL A 194 -5.97 10.32 -1.38
N LEU A 195 -6.68 9.21 -1.51
CA LEU A 195 -7.32 8.49 -0.42
C LEU A 195 -6.64 7.12 -0.23
N PRO A 196 -6.53 6.62 1.01
CA PRO A 196 -5.98 5.29 1.26
C PRO A 196 -6.82 4.20 0.60
N CYS A 197 -6.14 3.13 0.17
CA CYS A 197 -6.75 2.00 -0.54
C CYS A 197 -6.32 0.68 0.11
N GLY A 198 -7.30 -0.16 0.47
CA GLY A 198 -7.07 -1.49 1.00
C GLY A 198 -7.01 -2.59 -0.07
N LEU A 199 -7.34 -3.81 0.34
CA LEU A 199 -7.53 -4.93 -0.56
C LEU A 199 -8.89 -4.84 -1.26
N MET A 200 -8.84 -4.65 -2.57
CA MET A 200 -9.99 -4.71 -3.47
C MET A 200 -10.23 -6.15 -3.94
N ILE A 201 -11.49 -6.58 -3.92
CA ILE A 201 -11.93 -7.91 -4.36
C ILE A 201 -13.18 -7.74 -5.22
N HIS A 202 -13.16 -8.27 -6.44
CA HIS A 202 -14.35 -8.22 -7.29
C HIS A 202 -15.30 -9.37 -6.95
N PRO A 203 -16.61 -9.13 -6.68
CA PRO A 203 -17.59 -10.18 -6.37
C PRO A 203 -17.65 -11.31 -7.41
N GLU A 204 -17.52 -10.99 -8.69
CA GLU A 204 -17.51 -11.98 -9.79
C GLU A 204 -16.16 -12.70 -10.00
N ALA A 205 -15.11 -12.28 -9.29
CA ALA A 205 -13.80 -12.92 -9.30
C ALA A 205 -13.18 -12.91 -7.89
N PRO A 206 -13.85 -13.54 -6.89
CA PRO A 206 -13.49 -13.38 -5.49
C PRO A 206 -12.17 -14.04 -5.11
N HIS A 207 -11.64 -14.90 -5.98
CA HIS A 207 -10.30 -15.51 -5.89
C HIS A 207 -9.17 -14.58 -6.33
N LEU A 208 -9.49 -13.43 -6.93
CA LEU A 208 -8.53 -12.41 -7.34
C LEU A 208 -8.58 -11.21 -6.38
N GLY A 209 -7.51 -10.43 -6.35
CA GLY A 209 -7.51 -9.19 -5.58
C GLY A 209 -6.42 -8.20 -5.98
N ALA A 210 -6.57 -6.96 -5.55
CA ALA A 210 -5.63 -5.88 -5.83
C ALA A 210 -5.44 -4.99 -4.60
N SER A 211 -4.25 -4.45 -4.40
CA SER A 211 -4.02 -3.38 -3.41
C SER A 211 -3.22 -2.30 -4.10
N PRO A 212 -3.90 -1.32 -4.72
CA PRO A 212 -3.28 -0.08 -5.18
C PRO A 212 -2.70 0.72 -4.00
N ASP A 213 -1.74 1.59 -4.25
CA ASP A 213 -1.14 2.43 -3.20
C ASP A 213 -2.08 3.58 -2.78
N GLY A 214 -3.01 3.99 -3.66
CA GLY A 214 -4.07 4.93 -3.32
C GLY A 214 -5.21 5.00 -4.34
N LYS A 215 -6.32 5.62 -3.92
CA LYS A 215 -7.45 6.05 -4.76
C LYS A 215 -7.27 7.54 -5.06
N VAL A 216 -7.54 7.96 -6.29
CA VAL A 216 -7.31 9.35 -6.74
C VAL A 216 -8.62 9.99 -7.19
N VAL A 217 -8.89 11.20 -6.70
CA VAL A 217 -9.90 12.08 -7.30
C VAL A 217 -9.19 13.23 -8.00
N ASP A 218 -9.26 13.24 -9.32
CA ASP A 218 -8.76 14.31 -10.18
C ASP A 218 -9.95 15.05 -10.80
N PRO A 219 -10.28 16.27 -10.30
CA PRO A 219 -11.45 17.00 -10.79
C PRO A 219 -11.32 17.49 -12.24
N ASN A 220 -10.14 17.38 -12.85
CA ASN A 220 -9.89 17.80 -14.24
C ASN A 220 -9.96 16.64 -15.24
N GLU A 221 -10.25 15.42 -14.79
CA GLU A 221 -10.34 14.22 -15.64
C GLU A 221 -11.79 13.72 -15.75
N ASP A 222 -12.10 13.03 -16.85
CA ASP A 222 -13.38 12.37 -17.05
C ASP A 222 -13.18 10.88 -17.46
N PRO A 223 -13.47 9.91 -16.59
CA PRO A 223 -14.03 10.06 -15.24
C PRO A 223 -13.00 10.58 -14.22
N PRO A 224 -13.42 11.28 -13.16
CA PRO A 224 -12.52 11.92 -12.19
C PRO A 224 -11.88 10.94 -11.20
N TYR A 225 -12.23 9.65 -11.26
CA TYR A 225 -11.80 8.64 -10.30
C TYR A 225 -10.80 7.68 -10.91
N GLY A 226 -9.66 7.54 -10.23
CA GLY A 226 -8.62 6.61 -10.63
C GLY A 226 -7.87 6.03 -9.45
N LEU A 227 -6.73 5.42 -9.77
CA LEU A 227 -5.81 4.85 -8.80
C LEU A 227 -4.45 5.54 -8.89
N VAL A 228 -3.61 5.33 -7.89
CA VAL A 228 -2.18 5.64 -7.94
C VAL A 228 -1.37 4.43 -7.52
N GLU A 229 -0.30 4.17 -8.25
CA GLU A 229 0.70 3.15 -7.95
C GLU A 229 2.09 3.80 -7.93
N VAL A 230 2.81 3.62 -6.84
CA VAL A 230 4.12 4.20 -6.59
C VAL A 230 5.21 3.17 -6.82
N LYS A 231 6.28 3.60 -7.51
CA LYS A 231 7.52 2.86 -7.68
C LYS A 231 8.73 3.72 -7.33
N CYS A 232 9.53 3.24 -6.40
CA CYS A 232 10.75 3.91 -5.94
C CYS A 232 11.99 3.06 -6.25
N PRO A 233 12.41 2.95 -7.52
CA PRO A 233 13.64 2.22 -7.86
C PRO A 233 14.88 2.94 -7.29
N ASP A 234 15.87 2.17 -6.82
CA ASP A 234 17.12 2.70 -6.27
C ASP A 234 18.13 3.06 -7.37
N VAL A 235 17.71 3.93 -8.29
CA VAL A 235 18.46 4.36 -9.47
C VAL A 235 18.64 5.88 -9.48
N LYS A 236 19.60 6.37 -10.27
CA LYS A 236 19.95 7.80 -10.26
C LYS A 236 18.87 8.64 -10.93
N ASP A 237 18.47 8.23 -12.13
CA ASP A 237 17.51 8.93 -12.98
C ASP A 237 16.52 7.96 -13.61
N ILE A 238 15.45 8.49 -14.20
CA ILE A 238 14.36 7.72 -14.79
C ILE A 238 14.80 6.87 -16.00
N GLY A 239 15.93 7.19 -16.62
CA GLY A 239 16.49 6.40 -17.73
C GLY A 239 17.10 5.06 -17.28
N GLU A 240 17.50 4.96 -16.01
CA GLU A 240 18.00 3.73 -15.40
C GLU A 240 16.87 2.82 -14.86
N ALA A 241 15.63 3.32 -14.78
CA ALA A 241 14.51 2.53 -14.27
C ALA A 241 14.10 1.43 -15.27
N SER A 242 14.23 0.17 -14.87
CA SER A 242 14.00 -0.97 -15.79
C SER A 242 12.55 -1.11 -16.27
N HIS A 243 11.60 -0.48 -15.59
CA HIS A 243 10.19 -0.50 -15.94
C HIS A 243 9.78 0.59 -16.93
N THR A 244 10.64 1.55 -17.24
CA THR A 244 10.32 2.67 -18.13
C THR A 244 11.04 2.59 -19.48
N GLU A 245 10.41 3.15 -20.49
CA GLU A 245 10.96 3.45 -21.81
C GLU A 245 10.61 4.87 -22.21
N PHE A 246 11.43 5.51 -23.04
CA PHE A 246 11.14 6.85 -23.53
C PHE A 246 10.39 6.80 -24.86
N VAL A 247 9.19 7.36 -24.89
CA VAL A 247 8.38 7.50 -26.10
C VAL A 247 8.08 8.98 -26.29
N GLY A 248 8.55 9.56 -27.40
CA GLY A 248 8.38 10.99 -27.65
C GLY A 248 9.00 11.89 -26.58
N GLY A 249 10.10 11.46 -25.95
CA GLY A 249 10.76 12.19 -24.86
C GLY A 249 10.11 12.07 -23.49
N GLN A 250 8.99 11.34 -23.36
CA GLN A 250 8.33 11.08 -22.07
C GLN A 250 8.68 9.67 -21.58
N ALA A 251 8.96 9.54 -20.28
CA ALA A 251 9.07 8.23 -19.64
C ALA A 251 7.69 7.58 -19.56
N LYS A 252 7.57 6.39 -20.14
CA LYS A 252 6.35 5.57 -20.20
C LYS A 252 6.64 4.18 -19.66
N LEU A 253 5.63 3.54 -19.10
CA LEU A 253 5.68 2.21 -18.56
C LEU A 253 5.81 1.22 -19.71
N ARG A 254 6.89 0.43 -19.68
CA ARG A 254 7.10 -0.63 -20.66
C ARG A 254 5.94 -1.60 -20.62
N LYS A 255 5.26 -1.80 -21.75
CA LYS A 255 4.12 -2.73 -21.87
C LYS A 255 4.49 -4.18 -21.54
N SER A 256 5.76 -4.54 -21.74
CA SER A 256 6.32 -5.87 -21.42
C SER A 256 6.71 -6.04 -19.95
N HIS A 257 6.69 -4.98 -19.14
CA HIS A 257 7.10 -5.04 -17.75
C HIS A 257 5.97 -5.56 -16.85
N THR A 258 6.33 -6.24 -15.75
CA THR A 258 5.35 -6.80 -14.80
C THR A 258 4.44 -5.75 -14.15
N TYR A 259 4.90 -4.50 -14.04
CA TYR A 259 4.08 -3.42 -13.46
C TYR A 259 2.93 -3.00 -14.38
N HIS A 260 3.07 -3.14 -15.71
CA HIS A 260 1.96 -2.89 -16.63
C HIS A 260 0.81 -3.87 -16.36
N TRP A 261 1.12 -5.16 -16.20
CA TRP A 261 0.15 -6.18 -15.82
C TRP A 261 -0.44 -5.97 -14.42
N GLN A 262 0.37 -5.47 -13.48
CA GLN A 262 -0.13 -5.13 -12.14
C GLN A 262 -1.15 -4.00 -12.20
N VAL A 263 -0.83 -2.89 -12.88
CA VAL A 263 -1.73 -1.73 -13.02
C VAL A 263 -3.01 -2.14 -13.75
N GLN A 264 -2.90 -2.84 -14.87
CA GLN A 264 -4.08 -3.33 -15.60
C GLN A 264 -4.91 -4.31 -14.76
N GLY A 265 -4.27 -5.15 -13.96
CA GLY A 265 -4.95 -6.02 -13.00
C GLY A 265 -5.67 -5.26 -11.88
N GLN A 266 -5.13 -4.13 -11.42
CA GLN A 266 -5.80 -3.26 -10.45
C GLN A 266 -7.03 -2.60 -11.07
N LEU A 267 -6.93 -2.09 -12.30
CA LEU A 267 -8.06 -1.52 -13.05
C LEU A 267 -9.15 -2.57 -13.31
N MET A 268 -8.75 -3.78 -13.71
CA MET A 268 -9.66 -4.92 -13.88
C MET A 268 -10.40 -5.30 -12.58
N VAL A 269 -9.72 -5.32 -11.42
CA VAL A 269 -10.37 -5.71 -10.16
C VAL A 269 -11.30 -4.61 -9.63
N THR A 270 -10.98 -3.35 -9.90
CA THR A 270 -11.74 -2.20 -9.37
C THR A 270 -12.83 -1.70 -10.31
N GLY A 271 -12.72 -1.92 -11.61
CA GLY A 271 -13.60 -1.34 -12.63
C GLY A 271 -13.30 0.13 -12.95
N LEU A 272 -12.18 0.68 -12.48
CA LEU A 272 -11.75 2.05 -12.79
C LEU A 272 -11.04 2.13 -14.14
N SER A 273 -11.07 3.30 -14.77
CA SER A 273 -10.57 3.50 -16.14
C SER A 273 -9.09 3.86 -16.22
N TRP A 274 -8.49 4.38 -15.16
CA TRP A 274 -7.10 4.83 -15.18
C TRP A 274 -6.39 4.73 -13.82
N CYS A 275 -5.07 4.62 -13.88
CA CYS A 275 -4.16 4.62 -12.74
C CYS A 275 -2.94 5.48 -13.08
N ASP A 276 -2.58 6.39 -12.19
CA ASP A 276 -1.34 7.16 -12.31
C ASP A 276 -0.18 6.34 -11.72
N LEU A 277 0.78 5.98 -12.57
CA LEU A 277 2.04 5.38 -12.16
C LEU A 277 3.03 6.49 -11.78
N VAL A 278 3.32 6.61 -10.50
CA VAL A 278 4.34 7.53 -9.97
C VAL A 278 5.67 6.78 -9.88
N THR A 279 6.70 7.27 -10.56
CA THR A 279 8.07 6.78 -10.39
C THR A 279 8.94 7.86 -9.74
N ASN A 280 9.45 7.55 -8.56
CA ASN A 280 10.35 8.43 -7.80
C ASN A 280 11.75 7.81 -7.73
N THR A 281 12.70 8.39 -8.46
CA THR A 281 14.12 8.00 -8.43
C THR A 281 14.89 8.92 -7.48
N ARG A 282 16.22 8.83 -7.44
CA ARG A 282 17.03 9.79 -6.65
C ARG A 282 17.04 11.20 -7.25
N GLY A 283 16.89 11.31 -8.57
CA GLY A 283 16.97 12.57 -9.32
C GLY A 283 15.65 13.05 -9.91
N ASP A 284 14.74 12.13 -10.22
CA ASP A 284 13.54 12.42 -11.00
C ASP A 284 12.25 11.99 -10.29
N PHE A 285 11.17 12.71 -10.62
CA PHE A 285 9.81 12.40 -10.21
C PHE A 285 8.93 12.44 -11.46
N THR A 286 8.43 11.29 -11.91
CA THR A 286 7.60 11.20 -13.11
C THR A 286 6.26 10.57 -12.80
N VAL A 287 5.23 11.04 -13.51
CA VAL A 287 3.87 10.50 -13.42
C VAL A 287 3.38 10.17 -14.81
N GLU A 288 2.85 8.98 -14.97
CA GLU A 288 2.19 8.54 -16.20
C GLU A 288 0.78 8.05 -15.88
N ARG A 289 -0.23 8.64 -16.53
CA ARG A 289 -1.59 8.09 -16.52
C ARG A 289 -1.67 6.89 -17.45
N VAL A 290 -1.94 5.72 -16.87
CA VAL A 290 -2.14 4.46 -17.58
C VAL A 290 -3.63 4.17 -17.64
N TRP A 291 -4.17 4.15 -18.86
CA TRP A 291 -5.56 3.81 -19.11
C TRP A 291 -5.77 2.30 -19.20
N ILE A 292 -6.96 1.85 -18.83
CA ILE A 292 -7.38 0.46 -18.97
C ILE A 292 -7.24 0.00 -20.43
N ASN A 293 -6.82 -1.25 -20.60
CA ASN A 293 -6.70 -1.89 -21.89
C ASN A 293 -7.56 -3.16 -21.89
N ASP A 294 -8.69 -3.11 -22.61
CA ASP A 294 -9.70 -4.18 -22.58
C ASP A 294 -9.17 -5.54 -23.08
N GLU A 295 -8.29 -5.54 -24.08
CA GLU A 295 -7.68 -6.77 -24.59
C GLU A 295 -6.76 -7.41 -23.53
N LEU A 296 -5.96 -6.58 -22.85
CA LEU A 296 -5.02 -7.05 -21.86
C LEU A 296 -5.71 -7.48 -20.56
N ILE A 297 -6.76 -6.80 -20.10
CA ILE A 297 -7.49 -7.27 -18.91
C ILE A 297 -8.19 -8.60 -19.17
N GLN A 298 -8.67 -8.86 -20.39
CA GLN A 298 -9.22 -10.16 -20.76
C GLN A 298 -8.14 -11.25 -20.73
N GLU A 299 -6.95 -10.97 -21.26
CA GLU A 299 -5.79 -11.88 -21.16
C GLU A 299 -5.41 -12.15 -19.70
N ILE A 300 -5.30 -11.09 -18.89
CA ILE A 300 -4.99 -11.16 -17.46
C ILE A 300 -6.01 -12.05 -16.74
N LYS A 301 -7.30 -11.80 -16.95
CA LYS A 301 -8.39 -12.55 -16.30
C LYS A 301 -8.30 -14.03 -16.64
N ALA A 302 -8.23 -14.36 -17.93
CA ALA A 302 -8.16 -15.75 -18.40
C ALA A 302 -6.95 -16.49 -17.81
N LYS A 303 -5.76 -15.86 -17.83
CA LYS A 303 -4.53 -16.46 -17.31
C LYS A 303 -4.52 -16.56 -15.78
N ALA A 304 -5.09 -15.58 -15.09
CA ALA A 304 -5.23 -15.59 -13.65
C ALA A 304 -6.18 -16.70 -13.18
N ASP A 305 -7.30 -16.89 -13.87
CA ASP A 305 -8.26 -17.98 -13.58
C ASP A 305 -7.63 -19.35 -13.82
N GLU A 306 -6.99 -19.55 -14.99
CA GLU A 306 -6.30 -20.80 -15.35
C GLU A 306 -5.27 -21.17 -14.26
N PHE A 307 -4.45 -20.21 -13.84
CA PHE A 307 -3.46 -20.44 -12.79
C PHE A 307 -4.10 -20.69 -11.42
N TYR A 308 -5.15 -19.94 -11.06
CA TYR A 308 -5.77 -20.06 -9.75
C TYR A 308 -6.43 -21.43 -9.58
N PHE A 309 -7.31 -21.78 -10.52
CA PHE A 309 -8.12 -22.99 -10.45
C PHE A 309 -7.33 -24.24 -10.85
N GLY A 310 -6.36 -24.12 -11.77
CA GLY A 310 -5.54 -25.26 -12.20
C GLY A 310 -4.36 -25.57 -11.28
N THR A 311 -3.96 -24.67 -10.38
CA THR A 311 -2.78 -24.91 -9.51
C THR A 311 -2.90 -24.29 -8.13
N TYR A 312 -3.21 -22.99 -8.04
CA TYR A 312 -3.13 -22.25 -6.77
C TYR A 312 -4.03 -22.85 -5.68
N ILE A 313 -5.29 -23.15 -6.01
CA ILE A 313 -6.28 -23.71 -5.08
C ILE A 313 -5.82 -25.04 -4.50
N HIS A 314 -5.29 -25.95 -5.33
CA HIS A 314 -4.82 -27.27 -4.88
C HIS A 314 -3.62 -27.15 -3.93
N VAL A 315 -2.67 -26.25 -4.22
CA VAL A 315 -1.51 -26.00 -3.35
C VAL A 315 -1.94 -25.36 -2.03
N LEU A 316 -2.91 -24.44 -2.07
CA LEU A 316 -3.45 -23.79 -0.89
C LEU A 316 -4.14 -24.80 0.05
N LEU A 317 -5.00 -25.66 -0.51
CA LEU A 317 -5.74 -26.65 0.26
C LEU A 317 -4.85 -27.78 0.77
N GLY A 318 -3.94 -28.31 -0.06
CA GLY A 318 -2.99 -29.34 0.37
C GLY A 318 -2.15 -28.92 1.59
N ARG A 319 -1.81 -27.62 1.69
CA ARG A 319 -1.12 -27.06 2.87
C ARG A 319 -2.01 -26.87 4.10
N LYS A 320 -3.31 -26.62 3.92
CA LYS A 320 -4.25 -26.53 5.05
C LYS A 320 -4.39 -27.91 5.72
N TYR A 321 -4.55 -28.97 4.94
CA TYR A 321 -4.65 -30.35 5.44
C TYR A 321 -3.36 -30.82 6.15
N ALA A 322 -2.18 -30.48 5.62
CA ALA A 322 -0.92 -30.84 6.28
C ALA A 322 -0.73 -30.18 7.66
N ARG A 323 -1.43 -29.08 7.96
CA ARG A 323 -1.39 -28.39 9.26
C ARG A 323 -2.48 -28.83 10.23
N SER A 324 -3.53 -29.51 9.78
CA SER A 324 -4.59 -30.03 10.66
C SER A 324 -4.30 -31.45 11.16
N VAL A 325 -3.29 -32.12 10.61
CA VAL A 325 -2.88 -33.49 10.94
C VAL A 325 -1.53 -33.52 11.70
N ALA A 326 -0.92 -32.35 11.94
CA ALA A 326 0.31 -32.16 12.72
C ALA A 326 0.01 -31.33 13.97
#